data_AF-A0A9E6CNV0-F1
#
_entry.id   AF-A0A9E6CNV0-F1
#
_cell.length_a   1.000
_cell.length_b   1.000
_cell.length_c   1.000
_cell.angle_alpha   90.00
_cell.angle_beta   90.00
_cell.angle_gamma   90.00
#
_symmetry.space_group_name_H-M   'P 1'
#
loop_
_entity.id
_entity.type
_entity.pdbx_description
1 polymer ?
#
loop_
_entity_poly.entity_id
_entity_poly.type
_entity_poly.pdbx_seq_one_letter_code
_entity_poly.pdbx_strand_id
1 'polypeptide(L)' 'SAALLSRATAGVFENTILFCMPGSLQACKLACQALIFPELGHLVKHINEI' A
#
# COMPACT_ATOMS: atom_id res chain seq x y z
N SER A 1 -10.97 -5.80 -10.74
CA SER A 1 -10.76 -5.86 -9.29
C SER A 1 -11.28 -4.58 -8.67
N ALA A 2 -12.42 -4.63 -7.96
CA ALA A 2 -13.10 -3.43 -7.44
C ALA A 2 -12.59 -2.99 -6.05
N ALA A 3 -11.83 -3.82 -5.33
CA ALA A 3 -11.37 -3.53 -3.97
C ALA A 3 -10.38 -2.34 -3.90
N LEU A 4 -9.58 -2.13 -4.95
CA LEU A 4 -8.64 -1.00 -5.08
C LEU A 4 -9.32 0.32 -5.48
N LEU A 5 -10.46 0.25 -6.17
CA LEU A 5 -11.20 1.42 -6.68
C LEU A 5 -12.29 1.93 -5.71
N SER A 6 -12.50 1.27 -4.57
CA SER A 6 -13.68 1.46 -3.73
C SER A 6 -13.42 2.13 -2.37
N ARG A 7 -12.39 3.00 -2.23
CA ARG A 7 -11.92 3.71 -1.00
C ARG A 7 -10.64 3.14 -0.34
N ALA A 8 -9.63 2.73 -1.11
CA ALA A 8 -8.29 2.52 -0.57
C ALA A 8 -7.44 3.79 -0.74
N THR A 9 -6.57 4.10 0.22
CA THR A 9 -5.67 5.28 0.20
C THR A 9 -4.30 4.87 0.74
N ALA A 10 -3.24 5.49 0.26
CA ALA A 10 -1.89 5.33 0.81
C ALA A 10 -1.25 6.70 0.99
N GLY A 11 -0.31 6.80 1.93
CA GLY A 11 0.40 8.04 2.22
C GLY A 11 1.67 7.78 3.01
N VAL A 12 2.47 8.83 3.19
CA VAL A 12 3.68 8.81 4.01
C VAL A 12 3.48 9.79 5.15
N PHE A 13 3.79 9.35 6.36
CA PHE A 13 3.83 10.18 7.55
C PHE A 13 5.20 10.05 8.19
N GLU A 14 5.95 11.16 8.23
CA GLU A 14 7.38 11.18 8.57
C GLU A 14 8.17 10.17 7.74
N ASN A 15 8.75 9.14 8.37
CA ASN A 15 9.53 8.08 7.71
C ASN A 15 8.76 6.76 7.60
N THR A 16 7.43 6.81 7.67
CA THR A 16 6.55 5.63 7.70
C THR A 16 5.52 5.68 6.60
N ILE A 17 5.37 4.58 5.87
CA ILE A 17 4.35 4.44 4.82
C ILE A 17 3.09 3.82 5.44
N LEU A 18 1.93 4.45 5.20
CA LEU A 18 0.63 3.97 5.63
C LEU A 18 -0.22 3.56 4.44
N PHE A 19 -0.88 2.41 4.57
CA PHE A 19 -1.84 1.90 3.58
C PHE A 19 -3.20 1.65 4.25
N CYS A 20 -4.21 2.36 3.78
CA CYS A 20 -5.62 2.18 4.13
C CYS A 20 -6.31 1.37 3.04
N MET A 21 -6.85 0.20 3.40
CA MET A 21 -7.49 -0.74 2.47
C MET A 21 -8.68 -1.44 3.13
N PRO A 22 -9.61 -2.05 2.36
CA PRO A 22 -10.76 -2.73 2.92
C PRO A 22 -10.36 -3.90 3.84
N GLY A 23 -11.05 -4.08 4.96
CA GLY A 23 -10.70 -5.08 5.97
C GLY A 23 -11.00 -6.55 5.62
N SER A 24 -11.50 -6.85 4.42
CA SER A 24 -11.72 -8.25 4.02
C SER A 24 -10.39 -8.93 3.71
N LEU A 25 -10.25 -10.20 4.12
CA LEU A 25 -9.01 -10.96 3.94
C LEU A 25 -8.57 -11.01 2.46
N GLN A 26 -9.53 -11.14 1.55
CA GLN A 26 -9.26 -11.18 0.11
C GLN A 26 -8.75 -9.83 -0.41
N ALA A 27 -9.29 -8.71 0.09
CA ALA A 27 -8.82 -7.38 -0.30
C ALA A 27 -7.40 -7.12 0.21
N CYS A 28 -7.11 -7.45 1.48
CA CYS A 28 -5.77 -7.33 2.04
C CYS A 28 -4.76 -8.19 1.28
N LYS A 29 -5.08 -9.47 1.01
CA LYS A 29 -4.19 -10.35 0.22
C LYS A 29 -3.91 -9.79 -1.16
N LEU A 30 -4.94 -9.30 -1.85
CA LEU A 30 -4.80 -8.72 -3.18
C LEU A 30 -3.95 -7.44 -3.16
N ALA A 31 -4.21 -6.53 -2.22
CA ALA A 31 -3.43 -5.29 -2.09
C ALA A 31 -1.95 -5.59 -1.77
N CYS A 32 -1.70 -6.51 -0.83
CA CYS A 32 -0.34 -6.89 -0.47
C CYS A 32 0.42 -7.54 -1.62
N GLN A 33 -0.17 -8.55 -2.26
CA GLN A 33 0.52 -9.34 -3.29
C GLN A 33 0.64 -8.62 -4.62
N ALA A 34 -0.37 -7.85 -5.02
CA ALA A 34 -0.39 -7.21 -6.33
C ALA A 34 0.31 -5.85 -6.35
N LEU A 35 0.46 -5.16 -5.21
CA LEU A 35 0.98 -3.79 -5.16
C LEU A 35 2.03 -3.57 -4.07
N ILE A 36 1.72 -3.87 -2.81
CA ILE A 36 2.59 -3.46 -1.68
C ILE A 36 3.91 -4.20 -1.70
N PHE A 37 3.91 -5.54 -1.83
CA PHE A 37 5.14 -6.33 -1.78
C PHE A 37 6.06 -6.12 -2.98
N PRO A 38 5.55 -6.04 -4.24
CA PRO A 38 6.40 -5.75 -5.39
C PRO A 38 7.12 -4.39 -5.28
N GLU A 39 6.44 -3.36 -4.78
CA GLU A 39 6.97 -1.99 -4.76
C GLU A 39 7.61 -1.58 -3.43
N LEU A 40 7.59 -2.44 -2.40
CA LEU A 40 8.01 -2.09 -1.04
C LEU A 40 9.44 -1.55 -0.99
N GLY A 41 10.38 -2.17 -1.71
CA GLY A 41 11.77 -1.72 -1.78
C GLY A 41 11.93 -0.35 -2.45
N HIS A 42 11.16 -0.09 -3.51
CA HIS A 42 11.15 1.20 -4.19
C HIS A 42 10.58 2.29 -3.28
N LEU A 43 9.49 2.00 -2.58
CA LEU A 43 8.85 2.94 -1.66
C LEU A 43 9.77 3.28 -0.47
N VAL A 44 10.44 2.29 0.13
CA VAL A 44 11.37 2.52 1.25
C VAL A 44 12.59 3.33 0.80
N LYS A 45 13.08 3.10 -0.41
CA LYS A 45 14.17 3.93 -0.94
C LYS A 45 13.70 5.37 -1.15
N HIS A 46 12.52 5.56 -1.75
CA HIS A 46 11.98 6.88 -2.04
C HIS A 46 11.74 7.72 -0.78
N ILE A 47 11.18 7.14 0.29
CA ILE A 47 10.98 7.87 1.56
C ILE A 47 12.29 8.29 2.24
N ASN A 48 13.40 7.60 1.98
CA ASN A 48 14.70 7.94 2.56
C ASN A 48 15.49 8.93 1.68
N GLU A 49 15.06 9.17 0.44
CA GLU A 49 15.67 10.12 -0.49
C GLU A 49 15.01 11.51 -0.46
N ILE A 50 13.81 11.62 0.13
CA ILE A 50 13.05 12.87 0.33
C ILE A 50 13.45 13.49 1.68
#